data_AF-A0A1Q7RHP9-F1
#
_entry.id   AF-A0A1Q7RHP9-F1
#
_cell.length_a   1.000
_cell.length_b   1.000
_cell.length_c   1.000
_cell.angle_alpha   90.00
_cell.angle_beta   90.00
_cell.angle_gamma   90.00
#
_symmetry.space_group_name_H-M   'P 1'
#
loop_
_entity.id
_entity.type
_entity.pdbx_description
1 polymer ?
#
loop_
_entity_poly.entity_id
_entity_poly.type
_entity_poly.pdbx_seq_one_letter_code
_entity_poly.pdbx_strand_id
1 'polypeptide(L)'
;MSGTIFNIDTLSLYLTGLGILGTAALLIATGTVMWLYRESRMSSFQWHLRNWRLKQLSALACLFFLAMAASYWVIGEPLGWVYFLVACKTGTWWFRRAISRGV
;
A
#
# COMPACT_ATOMS: atom_id res chain seq x y z
N MET A 1 3.01 -4.58 -37.75
CA MET A 1 2.42 -4.59 -36.38
C MET A 1 3.53 -4.82 -35.35
N SER A 2 4.50 -3.89 -35.23
CA SER A 2 5.63 -4.03 -34.27
C SER A 2 5.72 -2.89 -33.25
N GLY A 3 4.86 -1.86 -33.35
CA GLY A 3 4.90 -0.70 -32.45
C GLY A 3 4.16 -0.88 -31.11
N THR A 4 3.26 -1.86 -31.00
CA THR A 4 2.46 -2.09 -29.79
C THR A 4 3.20 -2.90 -28.73
N ILE A 5 4.03 -3.86 -29.13
CA ILE A 5 4.74 -4.75 -28.20
C ILE A 5 5.79 -3.96 -27.39
N PHE A 6 6.55 -3.10 -28.07
CA PHE A 6 7.60 -2.27 -27.44
C PHE A 6 7.08 -1.30 -26.37
N ASN A 7 5.80 -0.90 -26.47
CA ASN A 7 5.16 0.02 -25.55
C ASN A 7 4.65 -0.68 -24.28
N ILE A 8 4.28 -1.95 -24.38
CA ILE A 8 3.76 -2.73 -23.26
C ILE A 8 4.91 -3.16 -22.34
N ASP A 9 6.02 -3.64 -22.92
CA ASP A 9 7.18 -4.10 -22.16
C ASP A 9 7.83 -2.95 -21.37
N THR A 10 7.96 -1.77 -21.99
CA THR A 10 8.50 -0.58 -21.33
C THR A 10 7.57 -0.10 -20.21
N LEU A 11 6.27 -0.05 -20.46
CA LEU A 11 5.26 0.31 -19.46
C LEU A 11 5.28 -0.67 -18.27
N SER A 12 5.33 -1.98 -18.53
CA SER A 12 5.42 -3.02 -17.49
C SER A 12 6.69 -2.87 -16.64
N LEU A 13 7.82 -2.51 -17.26
CA LEU A 13 9.08 -2.28 -16.55
C LEU A 13 9.01 -1.03 -15.64
N TYR A 14 8.43 0.07 -16.12
CA TYR A 14 8.19 1.26 -15.29
C TYR A 14 7.23 0.98 -14.13
N LEU A 15 6.15 0.25 -14.38
CA LEU A 15 5.19 -0.16 -13.35
C LEU A 15 5.82 -1.10 -12.32
N THR A 16 6.66 -2.03 -12.75
CA THR A 16 7.39 -2.90 -11.83
C THR A 16 8.34 -2.08 -10.96
N GLY A 17 9.10 -1.16 -11.57
CA GLY A 17 9.96 -0.23 -10.85
C GLY A 17 9.21 0.63 -9.83
N LEU A 18 8.12 1.27 -10.25
CA LEU A 18 7.24 2.07 -9.39
C LEU A 18 6.60 1.24 -8.27
N GLY A 19 6.21 0.00 -8.57
CA GLY A 19 5.65 -0.95 -7.61
C GLY A 19 6.64 -1.27 -6.50
N ILE A 20 7.87 -1.62 -6.87
CA ILE A 20 8.94 -1.93 -5.91
C ILE A 20 9.29 -0.69 -5.08
N LEU A 21 9.51 0.45 -5.72
CA LEU A 21 9.84 1.71 -5.04
C LEU A 21 8.74 2.15 -4.08
N GLY A 22 7.48 2.15 -4.51
CA GLY A 22 6.35 2.54 -3.68
C GLY A 22 6.13 1.58 -2.51
N THR A 23 6.28 0.26 -2.74
CA THR A 23 6.19 -0.74 -1.67
C THR A 23 7.32 -0.57 -0.64
N ALA A 24 8.55 -0.35 -1.11
CA ALA A 24 9.70 -0.09 -0.23
C ALA A 24 9.50 1.19 0.60
N ALA A 25 9.04 2.28 -0.03
CA ALA A 25 8.76 3.54 0.68
C ALA A 25 7.68 3.37 1.75
N LEU A 26 6.59 2.64 1.45
CA LEU A 26 5.52 2.35 2.42
C LEU A 26 6.01 1.47 3.58
N LEU A 27 6.86 0.48 3.31
CA LEU A 27 7.47 -0.36 4.34
C LEU A 27 8.40 0.45 5.25
N ILE A 28 9.25 1.30 4.68
CA ILE A 28 10.14 2.19 5.44
C ILE A 28 9.32 3.17 6.28
N ALA A 29 8.28 3.79 5.70
CA ALA A 29 7.41 4.70 6.44
C ALA A 29 6.68 3.99 7.60
N THR A 30 6.22 2.76 7.36
CA THR A 30 5.57 1.95 8.41
C THR A 30 6.56 1.56 9.50
N GLY A 31 7.76 1.12 9.12
CA GLY A 31 8.84 0.75 10.03
C GLY A 31 9.32 1.93 10.87
N THR A 32 9.50 3.10 10.27
CA THR A 32 9.90 4.33 10.99
C THR A 32 8.83 4.76 11.98
N VAL A 33 7.53 4.71 11.62
CA VAL A 33 6.44 4.98 12.58
C VAL A 33 6.39 3.93 13.70
N MET A 34 6.60 2.65 13.40
CA MET A 34 6.66 1.63 14.45
C MET A 34 7.86 1.81 15.38
N TRP A 35 9.01 2.19 14.84
CA TRP A 35 10.24 2.43 15.60
C TRP A 35 10.15 3.68 16.47
N LEU A 36 9.71 4.80 15.89
CA LEU A 36 9.61 6.09 16.56
C LEU A 36 8.69 6.05 17.78
N TYR A 37 7.63 5.24 17.72
CA TYR A 37 6.66 5.09 18.80
C TYR A 37 6.72 3.70 19.46
N ARG A 38 7.90 3.07 19.46
CA ARG A 38 8.13 1.75 20.07
C ARG A 38 7.97 1.78 21.60
N GLU A 39 8.41 2.85 22.24
CA GLU A 39 8.37 3.00 23.71
C GLU A 39 7.16 3.78 24.24
N SER A 40 6.24 4.20 23.35
CA SER A 40 5.07 4.98 23.78
C SER A 40 4.09 4.12 24.60
N ARG A 41 3.90 4.47 25.88
CA ARG A 41 2.91 3.86 26.79
C ARG A 41 1.52 3.79 26.15
N MET A 42 0.82 2.65 26.34
CA MET A 42 -0.46 2.28 25.72
C MET A 42 -1.67 3.22 25.98
N SER A 43 -1.51 4.32 26.73
CA SER A 43 -2.56 5.30 27.01
C SER A 43 -2.14 6.76 26.78
N SER A 44 -0.95 7.01 26.25
CA SER A 44 -0.45 8.37 26.02
C SER A 44 -0.97 8.97 24.72
N PHE A 45 -1.05 10.30 24.64
CA PHE A 45 -1.38 11.05 23.42
C PHE A 45 -0.54 10.59 22.21
N GLN A 46 0.72 10.21 22.43
CA GLN A 46 1.62 9.66 21.42
C GLN A 46 1.11 8.33 20.80
N TRP A 47 0.40 7.50 21.56
CA TRP A 47 -0.22 6.26 21.05
C TRP A 47 -1.42 6.54 20.15
N HIS A 48 -2.17 7.60 20.46
CA HIS A 48 -3.26 8.08 19.61
C HIS A 48 -2.71 8.62 18.28
N LEU A 49 -1.66 9.45 18.35
CA LEU A 49 -0.98 9.99 17.18
C LEU A 49 -0.36 8.89 16.30
N ARG A 50 0.28 7.89 16.91
CA ARG A 50 0.80 6.70 16.22
C ARG A 50 -0.29 5.98 15.43
N ASN A 51 -1.43 5.71 16.06
CA ASN A 51 -2.53 5.04 15.35
C ASN A 51 -3.12 5.89 14.23
N TRP A 52 -3.18 7.21 14.41
CA TRP A 52 -3.64 8.12 13.36
C TRP A 52 -2.70 8.09 12.14
N ARG A 53 -1.39 8.15 12.36
CA ARG A 53 -0.38 8.03 11.29
C ARG A 53 -0.41 6.65 10.62
N LEU A 54 -0.53 5.57 11.39
CA LEU A 54 -0.68 4.23 10.84
C LEU A 54 -1.97 4.06 10.03
N LYS A 55 -3.08 4.70 10.43
CA LYS A 55 -4.32 4.73 9.64
C LYS A 55 -4.16 5.46 8.31
N GLN A 56 -3.45 6.59 8.31
CA GLN A 56 -3.15 7.32 7.07
C GLN A 56 -2.25 6.49 6.15
N LEU A 57 -1.17 5.90 6.68
CA LEU A 57 -0.26 5.08 5.89
C LEU A 57 -0.92 3.85 5.30
N SER A 58 -1.83 3.20 6.04
CA SER A 58 -2.58 2.05 5.53
C SER A 58 -3.62 2.43 4.47
N ALA A 59 -4.28 3.58 4.61
CA ALA A 59 -5.15 4.11 3.55
C ALA A 59 -4.35 4.46 2.29
N LEU A 60 -3.19 5.11 2.45
CA LEU A 60 -2.28 5.43 1.35
C LEU A 60 -1.76 4.17 0.65
N ALA A 61 -1.37 3.16 1.43
CA ALA A 61 -0.93 1.87 0.91
C ALA A 61 -2.04 1.16 0.13
N CYS A 62 -3.27 1.18 0.65
CA CYS A 62 -4.41 0.59 -0.03
C CYS A 62 -4.69 1.28 -1.38
N LEU A 63 -4.70 2.61 -1.41
CA LEU A 63 -4.87 3.38 -2.65
C LEU A 63 -3.74 3.11 -3.64
N PHE A 64 -2.50 3.03 -3.17
CA PHE A 64 -1.33 2.70 -4.00
C PHE A 64 -1.47 1.31 -4.62
N PHE A 65 -1.78 0.28 -3.83
CA PHE A 65 -1.95 -1.08 -4.34
C PHE A 65 -3.16 -1.23 -5.25
N LEU A 66 -4.26 -0.50 -4.98
CA LEU A 66 -5.43 -0.47 -5.84
C LEU A 66 -5.12 0.19 -7.20
N ALA A 67 -4.38 1.31 -7.19
CA ALA A 67 -3.92 1.98 -8.40
C ALA A 67 -3.01 1.06 -9.23
N MET A 68 -2.05 0.39 -8.57
CA MET A 68 -1.18 -0.59 -9.22
C MET A 68 -1.97 -1.75 -9.81
N ALA A 69 -2.93 -2.32 -9.07
CA ALA A 69 -3.78 -3.40 -9.56
C ALA A 69 -4.59 -2.96 -10.80
N ALA A 70 -5.16 -1.75 -10.78
CA ALA A 70 -5.87 -1.19 -11.93
C ALA A 70 -4.94 -1.01 -13.15
N SER A 71 -3.70 -0.54 -12.94
CA SER A 71 -2.74 -0.39 -14.02
C SER A 71 -2.30 -1.73 -14.63
N TYR A 72 -2.02 -2.76 -13.82
CA TYR A 72 -1.72 -4.10 -14.34
C TYR A 72 -2.92 -4.78 -15.01
N TRP A 73 -4.15 -4.45 -14.57
CA TRP A 73 -5.37 -4.93 -15.22
C TRP A 73 -5.50 -4.41 -16.64
N VAL A 74 -5.16 -3.14 -16.88
CA VAL A 74 -5.14 -2.54 -18.23
C VAL A 74 -4.12 -3.23 -19.14
N ILE A 75 -2.99 -3.65 -18.57
CA ILE A 75 -1.90 -4.33 -19.31
C ILE A 75 -2.21 -5.83 -19.50
N GLY A 76 -3.16 -6.39 -18.75
CA GLY A 76 -3.55 -7.80 -18.83
C GLY A 76 -2.55 -8.73 -18.14
N GLU A 77 -1.68 -8.22 -17.28
CA GLU A 77 -0.67 -9.03 -16.59
C GLU A 77 -1.20 -9.68 -15.31
N PRO A 78 -0.79 -10.94 -15.02
CA PRO A 78 -1.27 -11.69 -13.86
C PRO A 78 -0.78 -11.09 -12.52
N LEU A 79 0.29 -10.29 -12.53
CA LEU A 79 0.80 -9.61 -11.34
C LEU A 79 -0.22 -8.65 -10.72
N GLY A 80 -1.18 -8.12 -11.52
CA GLY A 80 -2.26 -7.28 -11.02
C GLY A 80 -3.12 -7.96 -9.96
N TRP A 81 -3.33 -9.28 -10.05
CA TRP A 81 -4.07 -10.04 -9.06
C TRP A 81 -3.36 -10.08 -7.70
N VAL A 82 -2.02 -10.14 -7.70
CA VAL A 82 -1.22 -10.13 -6.47
C VAL A 82 -1.40 -8.79 -5.77
N TYR A 83 -1.25 -7.68 -6.51
CA TYR A 83 -1.48 -6.34 -5.98
C TYR A 83 -2.92 -6.13 -5.50
N PHE A 84 -3.90 -6.71 -6.19
CA PHE A 84 -5.31 -6.66 -5.79
C PHE A 84 -5.56 -7.40 -4.47
N LEU A 85 -5.04 -8.62 -4.31
CA LEU A 85 -5.15 -9.37 -3.05
C LEU A 85 -4.49 -8.64 -1.88
N VAL A 86 -3.32 -8.02 -2.12
CA VAL A 86 -2.62 -7.20 -1.13
C VAL A 86 -3.45 -5.97 -0.76
N ALA A 87 -4.06 -5.29 -1.74
CA ALA A 87 -4.97 -4.17 -1.53
C ALA A 87 -6.20 -4.58 -0.70
N CYS A 88 -6.86 -5.69 -1.05
CA CYS A 88 -7.99 -6.21 -0.29
C CYS A 88 -7.61 -6.58 1.14
N LYS A 89 -6.45 -7.22 1.35
CA LYS A 89 -5.99 -7.62 2.68
C LYS A 89 -5.64 -6.41 3.56
N THR A 90 -4.91 -5.45 2.99
CA THR A 90 -4.57 -4.19 3.69
C THR A 90 -5.81 -3.35 3.97
N GLY A 91 -6.74 -3.25 3.01
CA GLY A 91 -8.03 -2.58 3.17
C GLY A 91 -8.92 -3.24 4.22
N THR A 92 -9.02 -4.57 4.23
CA THR A 92 -9.80 -5.32 5.24
C THR A 92 -9.24 -5.13 6.64
N TRP A 93 -7.91 -5.14 6.78
CA TRP A 93 -7.25 -4.89 8.06
C TRP A 93 -7.50 -3.46 8.54
N TRP A 94 -7.45 -2.48 7.65
CA TRP A 94 -7.81 -1.10 7.94
C TRP A 94 -9.28 -0.95 8.35
N PHE A 95 -10.20 -1.54 7.59
CA PHE A 95 -11.64 -1.49 7.83
C PHE A 95 -12.01 -2.10 9.19
N ARG A 96 -11.45 -3.28 9.52
CA ARG A 96 -11.61 -3.87 10.85
C ARG A 96 -11.09 -2.94 11.95
N ARG A 97 -9.92 -2.33 11.77
CA ARG A 97 -9.33 -1.44 12.77
C ARG A 97 -10.05 -0.09 12.89
N ALA A 98 -10.70 0.37 11.82
CA ALA A 98 -11.59 1.52 11.84
C ALA A 98 -12.87 1.21 12.62
N ILE A 99 -13.49 0.05 12.38
CA ILE A 99 -14.72 -0.39 13.05
C ILE A 99 -14.49 -0.73 14.52
N SER A 100 -13.40 -1.41 14.89
CA SER A 100 -13.10 -1.75 16.29
C SER A 100 -12.79 -0.56 17.21
N ARG A 101 -12.87 0.68 16.72
CA ARG A 101 -12.82 1.90 17.53
C ARG A 101 -14.08 2.76 17.44
N GLY A 102 -15.11 2.25 16.75
CA GLY A 102 -16.43 2.87 16.64
C GLY A 102 -17.38 2.47 17.78
N VAL A 103 -16.88 1.81 18.83
CA VAL A 103 -17.58 1.55 20.10
C VAL A 103 -16.61 1.86 21.24
#